data_AF-A0A931I8E1-F1
#
_entry.id   AF-A0A931I8E1-F1
#
_cell.length_a   1.000
_cell.length_b   1.000
_cell.length_c   1.000
_cell.angle_alpha   90.00
_cell.angle_beta   90.00
_cell.angle_gamma   90.00
#
_symmetry.space_group_name_H-M   'P 1'
#
loop_
_entity.id
_entity.type
_entity.pdbx_description
1 polymer ?
#
loop_
_entity_poly.entity_id
_entity_poly.type
_entity_poly.pdbx_seq_one_letter_code
_entity_poly.pdbx_strand_id
1 'polypeptide(L)' 'MSEDERDRWAIDRLPFPYAEALRLRAAGVDDEVIAQVLALDVAAVGSVLTMAEVKPAAIRDRGRR' A
#
# COMPACT_ATOMS: atom_id res chain seq x y z
N MET A 1 5.42 -7.74 -18.84
CA MET A 1 5.56 -7.56 -17.39
C MET A 1 4.91 -8.75 -16.70
N SER A 2 5.60 -9.39 -15.77
CA SER A 2 5.02 -10.43 -14.91
C SER A 2 3.95 -9.86 -13.98
N GLU A 3 3.19 -10.73 -13.29
CA GLU A 3 2.24 -10.32 -12.24
C GLU A 3 2.95 -9.45 -11.19
N ASP A 4 4.07 -9.93 -10.65
CA ASP A 4 4.86 -9.22 -9.63
C ASP A 4 5.38 -7.87 -10.11
N GLU A 5 5.79 -7.75 -11.38
CA GLU A 5 6.22 -6.48 -11.96
C GLU A 5 5.07 -5.48 -12.08
N ARG A 6 3.87 -5.94 -12.46
CA ARG A 6 2.65 -5.11 -12.51
C ARG A 6 2.25 -4.66 -11.11
N ASP A 7 2.42 -5.52 -10.13
CA ASP A 7 2.08 -5.26 -8.74
C ASP A 7 3.00 -4.20 -8.14
N ARG A 8 4.32 -4.35 -8.30
CA ARG A 8 5.30 -3.33 -7.91
C ARG A 8 5.05 -2.01 -8.62
N TRP A 9 4.83 -2.03 -9.94
CA TRP A 9 4.57 -0.83 -10.74
C TRP A 9 3.33 -0.05 -10.26
N ALA A 10 2.28 -0.76 -9.83
CA ALA A 10 1.06 -0.15 -9.32
C ALA A 10 1.24 0.41 -7.90
N ILE A 11 1.96 -0.31 -7.02
CA ILE A 11 2.29 0.15 -5.66
C ILE A 11 3.11 1.44 -5.70
N ASP A 12 4.09 1.52 -6.61
CA ASP A 12 4.94 2.72 -6.77
C ASP A 12 4.18 3.98 -7.23
N ARG A 13 2.93 3.83 -7.68
CA ARG A 13 2.04 4.92 -8.10
C ARG A 13 0.97 5.27 -7.08
N LEU A 14 0.92 4.56 -5.94
CA LEU A 14 0.03 4.93 -4.86
C LEU A 14 0.49 6.22 -4.18
N PRO A 15 -0.43 6.99 -3.59
CA PRO A 15 -0.05 8.02 -2.63
C PRO A 15 0.79 7.43 -1.50
N PHE A 16 1.81 8.17 -1.08
CA PHE A 16 2.84 7.71 -0.14
C PHE A 16 2.32 6.87 1.04
N PRO A 17 1.29 7.29 1.81
CA PRO A 17 0.84 6.52 2.97
C PRO A 17 0.39 5.10 2.64
N TYR A 18 -0.18 4.87 1.45
CA TYR A 18 -0.64 3.55 1.03
C TYR A 18 0.51 2.69 0.51
N ALA A 19 1.40 3.27 -0.31
CA ALA A 19 2.57 2.55 -0.79
C ALA A 19 3.44 2.08 0.38
N GLU A 20 3.69 2.98 1.33
CA GLU A 20 4.57 2.73 2.45
C GLU A 20 3.95 1.75 3.45
N ALA A 21 2.65 1.83 3.73
CA ALA A 21 1.96 0.85 4.56
C ALA A 21 2.10 -0.59 4.02
N LEU A 22 1.96 -0.78 2.70
CA LEU A 22 2.11 -2.10 2.08
C LEU A 22 3.55 -2.62 2.16
N ARG A 23 4.55 -1.75 1.95
CA ARG A 23 5.97 -2.13 2.02
C ARG A 23 6.36 -2.54 3.44
N LEU A 24 5.94 -1.78 4.44
CA LEU A 24 6.20 -2.09 5.84
C LEU A 24 5.51 -3.41 6.26
N ARG A 25 4.24 -3.60 5.86
CA ARG A 25 3.53 -4.84 6.16
C ARG A 25 4.15 -6.05 5.48
N ALA A 26 4.60 -5.92 4.23
CA ALA A 26 5.32 -6.96 3.52
C ALA A 26 6.68 -7.30 4.16
N ALA A 27 7.30 -6.33 4.85
CA ALA A 27 8.51 -6.53 5.64
C ALA A 27 8.23 -7.11 7.04
N GLY A 28 6.97 -7.40 7.39
CA GLY A 28 6.58 -7.97 8.69
C GLY A 28 6.60 -6.95 9.83
N VAL A 29 6.50 -5.65 9.53
CA VAL A 29 6.45 -4.59 10.55
C VAL A 29 5.07 -4.55 11.21
N ASP A 30 5.06 -4.45 12.55
CA ASP A 30 3.85 -4.40 13.36
C ASP A 30 3.06 -3.09 13.18
N ASP A 31 1.75 -3.15 13.43
CA ASP A 31 0.83 -2.04 13.19
C ASP A 31 1.17 -0.81 14.05
N GLU A 32 1.68 -0.99 15.27
CA GLU A 32 2.16 0.09 16.13
C GLU A 32 3.33 0.86 15.53
N VAL A 33 4.22 0.17 14.80
CA VAL A 33 5.38 0.79 14.15
C VAL A 33 4.93 1.45 12.83
N ILE A 34 4.04 0.81 12.09
CA ILE A 34 3.43 1.41 10.88
C ILE A 34 2.71 2.72 11.25
N ALA A 35 1.95 2.74 12.34
CA ALA A 35 1.27 3.94 12.82
C ALA A 35 2.25 5.08 13.10
N GLN A 36 3.38 4.78 13.75
CA GLN A 36 4.43 5.75 14.04
C GLN A 36 5.06 6.30 12.75
N VAL A 37 5.43 5.43 11.81
CA VAL A 37 6.05 5.84 10.54
C VAL A 37 5.12 6.73 9.72
N LEU A 38 3.82 6.43 9.72
CA LEU A 38 2.82 7.16 8.95
C LEU A 38 2.19 8.34 9.71
N ALA A 39 2.60 8.58 10.96
CA ALA A 39 2.00 9.57 11.85
C ALA A 39 0.46 9.42 11.96
N LEU A 40 0.00 8.19 12.21
CA LEU A 40 -1.40 7.82 12.34
C LEU A 40 -1.71 7.33 13.76
N ASP A 41 -3.00 7.28 14.08
CA ASP A 41 -3.49 6.44 15.17
C ASP A 41 -3.34 4.95 14.79
N VAL A 42 -2.94 4.09 15.73
CA VAL A 42 -2.84 2.64 15.53
C VAL A 42 -4.18 2.06 15.05
N ALA A 43 -5.30 2.56 15.57
CA ALA A 43 -6.64 2.14 15.15
C ALA A 43 -6.94 2.47 13.67
N ALA A 44 -6.23 3.43 13.08
CA ALA A 44 -6.39 3.79 11.67
C ALA A 44 -5.59 2.90 10.71
N VAL A 45 -4.58 2.16 11.19
CA VAL A 45 -3.66 1.37 10.34
C VAL A 45 -4.40 0.33 9.52
N GLY A 46 -5.31 -0.43 10.13
CA GLY A 46 -6.11 -1.43 9.41
C GLY A 46 -6.94 -0.84 8.27
N SER A 47 -7.50 0.35 8.47
CA SER A 47 -8.27 1.06 7.43
C SER A 47 -7.37 1.54 6.28
N VAL A 48 -6.16 2.01 6.60
CA VAL A 48 -5.18 2.43 5.60
C VAL A 48 -4.69 1.25 4.79
N LEU A 49 -4.37 0.11 5.42
CA LEU A 49 -3.96 -1.12 4.74
C LEU A 49 -5.07 -1.64 3.82
N THR A 50 -6.31 -1.70 4.30
CA THR A 50 -7.47 -2.10 3.48
C THR A 50 -7.58 -1.22 2.23
N MET A 51 -7.47 0.09 2.39
CA MET A 51 -7.52 1.01 1.25
C MET A 51 -6.29 0.87 0.35
N ALA A 52 -5.12 0.58 0.91
CA ALA A 52 -3.88 0.39 0.16
C ALA A 52 -3.93 -0.87 -0.71
N GLU A 53 -4.58 -1.94 -0.27
CA GLU A 53 -4.70 -3.20 -1.03
C GLU A 53 -5.64 -3.05 -2.25
N VAL A 54 -6.67 -2.22 -2.15
CA VAL A 54 -7.67 -2.05 -3.21
C VAL A 54 -7.21 -1.09 -4.31
N LYS A 55 -6.50 -0.01 -3.96
CA LYS A 55 -6.10 1.04 -4.90
C LYS A 55 -5.22 0.58 -6.09
N PRO A 56 -4.29 -0.40 -5.94
CA PRO A 56 -3.50 -0.93 -7.05
C PRO A 56 -4.36 -1.46 -8.21
N ALA A 57 -5.49 -2.11 -7.92
CA ALA A 57 -6.38 -2.63 -8.96
C ALA A 57 -6.90 -1.51 -9.89
N ALA A 58 -7.28 -0.37 -9.33
CA ALA A 58 -7.72 0.79 -10.10
C ALA A 58 -6.58 1.44 -10.91
N ILE A 59 -5.34 1.37 -10.43
CA ILE A 59 -4.16 1.86 -11.16
C ILE A 59 -3.84 0.94 -12.34
N ARG A 60 -3.93 -0.37 -12.16
CA ARG A 60 -3.74 -1.37 -13.23
C ARG A 60 -4.77 -1.22 -14.35
N ASP A 61 -6.03 -0.93 -14.02
CA ASP A 61 -7.09 -0.70 -15.03
C ASP A 61 -6.84 0.56 -15.86
N ARG A 62 -6.40 1.66 -15.23
CA ARG A 62 -6.06 2.90 -15.95
C ARG A 62 -4.88 2.75 -16.90
N GLY A 63 -3.87 1.95 -16.55
CA GLY A 63 -2.70 1.70 -17.41
C GLY A 63 -2.96 0.77 -18.60
N ARG A 64 -4.15 0.15 -18.68
CA ARG A 64 -4.57 -0.74 -19.78
C ARG A 64 -5.38 -0.03 -20.87
N ARG A 65 -5.80 1.22 -20.64
CA ARG A 65 -6.61 2.01 -21.58
C ARG A 65 -5.76 2.91 -22.44
#